data_AF-A0A671X8Q8-F1
#
_entry.id   AF-A0A671X8Q8-F1
#
_cell.length_a   1.000
_cell.length_b   1.000
_cell.length_c   1.000
_cell.angle_alpha   90.00
_cell.angle_beta   90.00
_cell.angle_gamma   90.00
#
_symmetry.space_group_name_H-M   'P 1'
#
loop_
_entity.id
_entity.type
_entity.pdbx_description
1 polymer ?
#
loop_
_entity_poly.entity_id
_entity_poly.type
_entity_poly.pdbx_seq_one_letter_code
_entity_poly.pdbx_strand_id
1 'polypeptide(L)'
;MPLSTQSQADDEPYVLVASLDNARNLSNILKSITFKDHAIFSATPNGLKVTVEDSKCMQANAFIQADIFQEFTIKEDLVGFQVNLTVLLDCLNIFGGSTVQGVSTALRMCYRGYGYPLTLFLEEGGVVTVVYIRELWKCPL
;
A
#
# COMPACT_ATOMS: atom_id res chain seq x y z
N MET A 1 25.95 0.65 13.75
CA MET A 1 26.23 0.37 12.34
C MET A 1 24.90 0.04 11.69
N PRO A 2 24.48 0.75 10.62
CA PRO A 2 23.14 0.64 10.08
C PRO A 2 22.96 -0.63 9.26
N LEU A 3 21.71 -1.08 9.19
CA LEU A 3 21.22 -2.28 8.54
C LEU A 3 21.74 -2.36 7.08
N SER A 4 22.67 -3.29 6.85
CA SER A 4 23.15 -3.63 5.51
C SER A 4 22.22 -4.69 4.93
N THR A 5 21.42 -4.25 3.96
CA THR A 5 21.15 -4.97 2.70
C THR A 5 21.12 -6.50 2.78
N GLN A 6 19.93 -7.07 2.98
CA GLN A 6 19.55 -8.26 2.21
C GLN A 6 18.66 -7.81 1.06
N SER A 7 19.34 -7.48 -0.03
CA SER A 7 18.84 -7.47 -1.39
C SER A 7 18.29 -8.86 -1.73
N GLN A 8 17.00 -9.05 -1.48
CA GLN A 8 16.13 -9.94 -2.24
C GLN A 8 14.96 -9.12 -2.81
N ALA A 9 15.28 -7.98 -3.42
CA ALA A 9 14.47 -7.47 -4.51
C ALA A 9 14.97 -8.21 -5.74
N ASP A 10 14.36 -9.37 -6.00
CA ASP A 10 14.37 -10.02 -7.31
C ASP A 10 14.34 -8.94 -8.41
N ASP A 11 15.22 -9.05 -9.40
CA ASP A 11 15.38 -8.18 -10.59
C ASP A 11 14.12 -8.12 -11.49
N GLU A 12 12.94 -8.30 -10.91
CA GLU A 12 11.66 -8.20 -11.57
C GLU A 12 11.16 -6.75 -11.51
N PRO A 13 10.87 -6.11 -12.65
CA PRO A 13 10.55 -4.70 -12.70
C PRO A 13 9.18 -4.44 -12.06
N TYR A 14 9.17 -4.02 -10.79
CA TYR A 14 7.95 -3.46 -10.17
C TYR A 14 7.46 -2.26 -10.99
N VAL A 15 6.15 -2.23 -11.30
CA VAL A 15 5.49 -1.12 -12.00
C VAL A 15 5.09 -0.01 -11.03
N LEU A 16 4.91 -0.35 -9.75
CA LEU A 16 4.67 0.58 -8.65
C LEU A 16 5.52 0.17 -7.45
N VAL A 17 6.25 1.12 -6.90
CA VAL A 17 6.98 1.03 -5.63
C VAL A 17 6.62 2.25 -4.80
N ALA A 18 6.15 2.05 -3.57
CA ALA A 18 5.81 3.12 -2.65
C ALA A 18 6.29 2.79 -1.23
N SER A 19 7.06 3.68 -0.60
CA SER A 19 7.62 3.48 0.74
C SER A 19 7.16 4.57 1.71
N LEU A 20 6.82 4.17 2.94
CA LEU A 20 6.42 5.00 4.07
C LEU A 20 7.25 4.63 5.31
N ASP A 21 7.78 5.60 6.04
CA ASP A 21 8.44 5.39 7.35
C ASP A 21 7.45 5.10 8.48
N ASN A 22 6.17 5.45 8.27
CA ASN A 22 5.09 5.24 9.20
C ASN A 22 3.82 4.76 8.47
N ALA A 23 3.58 3.45 8.50
CA ALA A 23 2.40 2.79 7.93
C ALA A 23 1.07 3.36 8.45
N ARG A 24 1.07 4.01 9.63
CA ARG A 24 -0.13 4.66 10.20
C ARG A 24 -0.63 5.83 9.37
N ASN A 25 0.26 6.52 8.66
CA ASN A 25 -0.13 7.63 7.79
C ASN A 25 -1.12 7.13 6.73
N LEU A 26 -0.80 5.98 6.12
CA LEU A 26 -1.68 5.33 5.15
C LEU A 26 -2.90 4.68 5.83
N SER A 27 -2.69 3.90 6.90
CA SER A 27 -3.79 3.14 7.51
C SER A 27 -4.87 4.04 8.10
N ASN A 28 -4.53 5.21 8.66
CA ASN A 28 -5.51 6.18 9.16
C ASN A 28 -6.37 6.78 8.04
N ILE A 29 -5.74 7.10 6.90
CA ILE A 29 -6.46 7.60 5.72
C ILE A 29 -7.39 6.51 5.18
N LEU A 30 -6.90 5.30 5.01
CA LEU A 30 -7.69 4.17 4.50
C LEU A 30 -8.85 3.80 5.43
N LYS A 31 -8.64 3.81 6.75
CA LYS A 31 -9.71 3.58 7.75
C LYS A 31 -10.87 4.56 7.58
N SER A 32 -10.61 5.81 7.22
CA SER A 32 -11.65 6.84 7.05
C SER A 32 -12.61 6.58 5.88
N ILE A 33 -12.22 5.75 4.92
CA ILE A 33 -13.02 5.40 3.74
C ILE A 33 -13.47 3.93 3.73
N THR A 34 -13.21 3.18 4.80
CA THR A 34 -13.49 1.73 4.86
C THR A 34 -14.94 1.46 5.28
N PHE A 35 -15.83 1.37 4.30
CA PHE A 35 -17.21 0.90 4.48
C PHE A 35 -17.56 -0.31 3.59
N LYS A 36 -16.62 -0.78 2.77
CA LYS A 36 -16.66 -2.03 2.01
C LYS A 36 -15.32 -2.74 2.08
N ASP A 37 -15.35 -4.04 1.83
CA ASP A 37 -14.16 -4.89 1.83
C ASP A 37 -13.25 -4.66 0.65
N HIS A 38 -13.73 -4.05 -0.44
CA HIS A 38 -12.96 -3.90 -1.67
C HIS A 38 -12.73 -2.44 -2.00
N ALA A 39 -11.50 -2.14 -2.40
CA ALA A 39 -11.10 -0.80 -2.83
C ALA A 39 -10.27 -0.88 -4.11
N ILE A 40 -10.48 0.13 -4.96
CA ILE A 40 -9.73 0.34 -6.20
C ILE A 40 -8.59 1.29 -5.88
N PHE A 41 -7.37 0.84 -6.14
CA PHE A 41 -6.16 1.62 -6.03
C PHE A 41 -5.76 2.09 -7.43
N SER A 42 -5.53 3.39 -7.57
CA SER A 42 -5.14 4.04 -8.80
C SER A 42 -3.92 4.92 -8.51
N ALA A 43 -2.76 4.45 -8.93
CA ALA A 43 -1.50 5.15 -8.80
C ALA A 43 -1.19 5.92 -10.09
N THR A 44 -0.74 7.16 -9.93
CA THR A 44 -0.28 8.07 -10.99
C THR A 44 1.00 8.75 -10.53
N PRO A 45 1.77 9.42 -11.40
CA PRO A 45 2.94 10.21 -10.97
C PRO A 45 2.66 11.23 -9.86
N ASN A 46 1.41 11.70 -9.73
CA ASN A 46 1.01 12.67 -8.71
C ASN A 46 0.73 12.03 -7.33
N GLY A 47 0.56 10.71 -7.28
CA GLY A 47 0.26 9.99 -6.05
C GLY A 47 -0.73 8.84 -6.21
N LEU A 48 -1.23 8.38 -5.07
CA LEU A 48 -2.11 7.22 -4.94
C LEU A 48 -3.53 7.66 -4.60
N LYS A 49 -4.48 7.33 -5.46
CA LYS A 49 -5.92 7.45 -5.21
C LYS A 49 -6.48 6.10 -4.81
N VAL A 50 -7.30 6.08 -3.76
CA VAL A 50 -8.03 4.89 -3.30
C VAL A 50 -9.51 5.20 -3.32
N THR A 51 -10.27 4.38 -4.03
CA THR A 51 -11.71 4.54 -4.23
C THR A 51 -12.44 3.34 -3.67
N VAL A 52 -13.43 3.60 -2.83
CA VAL A 52 -14.38 2.60 -2.31
C VAL A 52 -15.76 3.00 -2.79
N GLU A 53 -16.51 2.06 -3.36
CA GLU A 53 -17.85 2.31 -3.89
C GLU A 53 -18.85 1.26 -3.38
N ASP A 54 -20.06 1.70 -3.05
CA ASP A 54 -21.20 0.85 -2.76
C ASP A 54 -22.31 1.08 -3.78
N SER A 55 -22.47 0.11 -4.69
CA SER A 55 -23.65 -0.06 -5.54
C SER A 55 -24.11 1.22 -6.28
N LYS A 56 -23.17 2.09 -6.67
CA LYS A 56 -23.41 3.41 -7.30
C LYS A 56 -24.20 4.41 -6.45
N CYS A 57 -24.42 4.11 -5.17
CA CYS A 57 -25.12 4.98 -4.22
C CYS A 57 -24.16 5.82 -3.38
N MET A 58 -22.97 5.29 -3.09
CA MET A 58 -21.97 5.96 -2.27
C MET A 58 -20.57 5.67 -2.80
N GLN A 59 -19.75 6.70 -2.91
CA GLN A 59 -18.35 6.57 -3.28
C GLN A 59 -17.50 7.44 -2.34
N ALA A 60 -16.45 6.88 -1.77
CA ALA A 60 -15.42 7.66 -1.09
C ALA A 60 -14.10 7.54 -1.82
N ASN A 61 -13.36 8.64 -1.82
CA ASN A 61 -12.06 8.76 -2.43
C ASN A 61 -11.08 9.28 -1.39
N ALA A 62 -10.00 8.55 -1.16
CA ALA A 62 -8.82 9.06 -0.49
C ALA A 62 -7.73 9.33 -1.53
N PHE A 63 -7.01 10.44 -1.38
CA PHE A 63 -5.88 10.76 -2.23
C PHE A 63 -4.66 11.06 -1.37
N ILE A 64 -3.57 10.38 -1.67
CA ILE A 64 -2.27 10.53 -1.00
C ILE A 64 -1.30 11.01 -2.07
N GLN A 65 -0.80 12.23 -1.93
CA GLN A 65 0.17 12.81 -2.86
C GLN A 65 1.50 12.04 -2.81
N ALA A 66 2.19 11.98 -3.95
CA ALA A 66 3.49 11.30 -4.07
C ALA A 66 4.52 11.80 -3.03
N ASP A 67 4.50 13.10 -2.71
CA ASP A 67 5.42 13.75 -1.77
C ASP A 67 5.29 13.25 -0.31
N ILE A 68 4.20 12.57 0.03
CA ILE A 68 4.01 11.97 1.36
C ILE A 68 4.86 10.69 1.52
N PHE A 69 5.20 10.04 0.41
CA PHE A 69 6.01 8.83 0.39
C PHE A 69 7.50 9.18 0.33
N GLN A 70 8.33 8.42 1.04
CA GLN A 70 9.80 8.56 0.94
C GLN A 70 10.32 8.04 -0.40
N GLU A 71 9.65 7.05 -0.98
CA GLU A 71 9.91 6.51 -2.30
C GLU A 71 8.57 6.34 -2.99
N PHE A 72 8.38 6.91 -4.17
CA PHE A 72 7.20 6.67 -4.98
C PHE A 72 7.62 6.62 -6.45
N THR A 73 7.71 5.41 -6.98
CA THR A 73 8.12 5.15 -8.37
C THR A 73 7.00 4.44 -9.09
N ILE A 74 6.63 4.97 -10.25
CA ILE A 74 5.68 4.37 -11.17
C ILE A 74 6.29 4.30 -12.57
N LYS A 75 6.15 3.16 -13.25
CA LYS A 75 6.70 2.93 -14.61
C LYS A 75 5.69 3.20 -15.73
N GLU A 76 4.41 3.29 -15.39
CA GLU A 76 3.30 3.54 -16.30
C GLU A 76 2.61 4.85 -15.91
N ASP A 77 1.90 5.49 -16.82
CA ASP A 77 1.18 6.73 -16.52
C ASP A 77 0.07 6.54 -15.47
N LEU A 78 -0.46 5.31 -15.40
CA LEU A 78 -1.58 4.95 -14.56
C LEU A 78 -1.55 3.44 -14.26
N VAL A 79 -1.42 3.10 -12.98
CA VAL A 79 -1.46 1.70 -12.51
C VAL A 79 -2.70 1.52 -11.64
N GLY A 80 -3.63 0.68 -12.09
CA GLY A 80 -4.89 0.39 -11.41
C GLY A 80 -4.99 -1.07 -10.96
N PHE A 81 -5.36 -1.31 -9.70
CA PHE A 81 -5.63 -2.65 -9.18
C PHE A 81 -6.68 -2.61 -8.06
N GLN A 82 -7.38 -3.72 -7.87
CA GLN A 82 -8.37 -3.86 -6.80
C GLN A 82 -7.88 -4.87 -5.76
N VAL A 83 -7.94 -4.50 -4.48
CA VAL A 83 -7.57 -5.37 -3.36
C VAL A 83 -8.66 -5.38 -2.29
N ASN A 84 -8.59 -6.39 -1.43
CA ASN A 84 -9.36 -6.39 -0.20
C ASN A 84 -8.77 -5.36 0.79
N LEU A 85 -9.52 -4.27 1.02
CA LEU A 85 -9.14 -3.16 1.90
C LEU A 85 -9.10 -3.57 3.37
N THR A 86 -10.01 -4.44 3.81
CA THR A 86 -10.02 -4.92 5.21
C THR A 86 -8.79 -5.76 5.51
N VAL A 87 -8.43 -6.69 4.60
CA VAL A 87 -7.18 -7.46 4.69
C VAL A 87 -5.95 -6.55 4.65
N LEU A 88 -5.92 -5.56 3.75
CA LEU A 88 -4.82 -4.60 3.69
C LEU A 88 -4.67 -3.84 5.02
N LEU A 89 -5.77 -3.37 5.61
CA LEU A 89 -5.75 -2.67 6.89
C LEU A 89 -5.26 -3.56 8.04
N ASP A 90 -5.66 -4.82 8.07
CA ASP A 90 -5.18 -5.77 9.08
C ASP A 90 -3.66 -5.97 8.96
N CYS A 91 -3.17 -6.07 7.72
CA CYS A 91 -1.74 -6.21 7.44
C CYS A 91 -0.94 -4.96 7.83
N LEU A 92 -1.49 -3.77 7.57
CA LEU A 92 -0.89 -2.49 7.99
C LEU A 92 -0.84 -2.31 9.52
N ASN A 93 -1.67 -3.06 10.28
CA ASN A 93 -1.70 -3.00 11.73
C ASN A 93 -1.17 -4.29 12.39
N ILE A 94 -0.36 -5.10 11.70
CA ILE A 94 0.11 -6.39 12.22
C ILE A 94 0.91 -6.27 13.53
N PHE A 95 1.63 -5.16 13.71
CA PHE A 95 2.39 -4.86 14.93
C PHE A 95 1.53 -4.18 16.01
N GLY A 96 0.19 -4.31 15.93
CA GLY A 96 -0.73 -3.90 16.99
C GLY A 96 -1.04 -2.40 17.03
N GLY A 97 -0.66 -1.63 16.00
CA GLY A 97 -1.00 -0.20 15.90
C GLY A 97 -0.49 0.65 17.08
N SER A 98 0.55 0.18 17.77
CA SER A 98 1.08 0.77 18.99
C SER A 98 1.32 2.27 18.82
N THR A 99 0.73 3.07 19.71
CA THR A 99 0.90 4.54 19.72
C THR A 99 2.06 4.98 20.60
N VAL A 100 2.88 4.03 21.07
CA VAL A 100 4.06 4.33 21.87
C VAL A 100 4.99 5.26 21.10
N GLN A 101 5.33 6.39 21.72
CA GLN A 101 6.21 7.38 21.12
C GLN A 101 7.58 6.77 20.80
N GLY A 102 8.04 6.97 19.57
CA GLY A 102 9.35 6.49 19.10
C GLY A 102 9.33 5.14 18.37
N VAL A 103 8.20 4.44 18.31
CA VAL A 103 8.05 3.22 17.49
C VAL A 103 7.17 3.53 16.28
N SER A 104 7.72 3.34 15.08
CA SER A 104 6.99 3.43 13.82
C SER A 104 7.24 2.18 12.99
N THR A 105 6.18 1.69 12.35
CA THR A 105 6.26 0.61 11.37
C THR A 105 6.59 1.22 10.02
N ALA A 106 7.76 0.92 9.47
CA ALA A 106 8.07 1.23 8.08
C ALA A 106 7.30 0.28 7.16
N LEU A 107 6.87 0.79 6.01
CA LEU A 107 6.11 0.08 5.00
C LEU A 107 6.77 0.30 3.64
N ARG A 108 6.89 -0.77 2.86
CA ARG A 108 7.19 -0.70 1.43
C ARG A 108 6.17 -1.54 0.68
N MET A 109 5.48 -0.91 -0.27
CA MET A 109 4.50 -1.53 -1.15
C MET A 109 5.11 -1.70 -2.53
N CYS A 110 5.01 -2.90 -3.07
CA CYS A 110 5.54 -3.23 -4.40
C CYS A 110 4.49 -3.98 -5.20
N TYR A 111 4.28 -3.58 -6.45
CA TYR A 111 3.37 -4.23 -7.38
C TYR A 111 4.04 -4.43 -8.73
N ARG A 112 3.99 -5.66 -9.27
CA ARG A 112 4.66 -6.06 -10.52
C ARG A 112 3.80 -5.87 -11.76
N GLY A 113 2.54 -5.49 -11.58
CA GLY A 113 1.58 -5.38 -12.67
C GLY A 113 0.59 -6.53 -12.65
N TYR A 114 -0.25 -6.56 -13.68
CA TYR A 114 -1.39 -7.45 -13.77
C TYR A 114 -1.00 -8.94 -13.64
N GLY A 115 -1.77 -9.67 -12.85
CA GLY A 115 -1.59 -11.09 -12.54
C GLY A 115 -0.70 -11.35 -11.32
N TYR A 116 -0.08 -10.32 -10.75
CA TYR A 116 0.80 -10.45 -9.58
C TYR A 116 0.16 -9.87 -8.32
N PRO A 117 0.44 -10.44 -7.13
CA PRO A 117 -0.07 -9.89 -5.87
C PRO A 117 0.62 -8.57 -5.52
N LEU A 118 -0.09 -7.72 -4.77
CA LEU A 118 0.51 -6.61 -4.05
C LEU A 118 1.39 -7.18 -2.93
N THR A 119 2.67 -6.83 -2.94
CA THR A 119 3.63 -7.24 -1.92
C THR A 119 3.84 -6.11 -0.93
N LEU A 120 3.72 -6.41 0.36
CA LEU A 120 3.97 -5.48 1.45
C LEU A 120 5.17 -5.96 2.25
N PHE A 121 6.13 -5.09 2.47
CA PHE A 121 7.23 -5.27 3.41
C PHE A 121 6.98 -4.33 4.58
N LEU A 122 6.80 -4.88 5.78
CA LEU A 122 6.66 -4.09 7.00
C LEU A 122 7.84 -4.35 7.92
N GLU A 123 8.40 -3.29 8.49
CA GLU A 123 9.51 -3.39 9.44
C GLU A 123 9.19 -2.59 10.71
N GLU A 124 9.32 -3.23 11.86
CA GLU A 124 9.23 -2.57 13.17
C GLU A 124 10.30 -3.13 14.11
N GLY A 125 11.17 -2.27 14.65
CA GLY A 125 12.18 -2.66 15.64
C GLY A 125 13.15 -3.75 15.17
N GLY A 126 13.40 -3.85 13.85
CA GLY A 126 14.23 -4.88 13.24
C GLY A 126 13.50 -6.20 12.92
N VAL A 127 12.21 -6.32 13.22
CA VAL A 127 11.37 -7.44 12.79
C VAL A 127 10.76 -7.09 11.43
N VAL A 128 10.98 -7.95 10.43
CA VAL A 128 10.47 -7.77 9.07
C VAL A 128 9.36 -8.78 8.79
N THR A 129 8.24 -8.30 8.27
CA THR A 129 7.09 -9.08 7.82
C THR A 129 6.87 -8.86 6.33
N VAL A 130 6.70 -9.93 5.57
CA VAL A 130 6.34 -9.87 4.14
C VAL A 130 4.94 -10.44 3.95
N VAL A 131 4.06 -9.69 3.29
CA VAL A 131 2.68 -10.09 3.01
C VAL A 131 2.39 -10.00 1.52
N TYR A 132 1.65 -10.98 1.01
CA TYR A 132 1.20 -11.05 -0.38
C TYR A 132 -0.32 -10.98 -0.43
N ILE A 133 -0.85 -9.86 -0.94
CA ILE A 133 -2.29 -9.67 -1.12
C ILE A 133 -2.61 -9.88 -2.59
N ARG A 134 -3.47 -10.86 -2.89
CA ARG A 134 -3.94 -11.09 -4.26
C ARG A 134 -4.79 -9.90 -4.72
N GLU A 135 -4.51 -9.42 -5.93
CA GLU A 135 -5.47 -8.56 -6.61
C GLU A 135 -6.72 -9.37 -6.97
N LEU A 136 -7.88 -8.71 -6.93
CA LEU A 136 -9.17 -9.35 -7.15
C LEU A 136 -9.67 -9.20 -8.58
N TRP A 137 -9.21 -8.18 -9.32
CA TRP A 137 -9.59 -7.94 -10.71
C TRP A 137 -8.74 -6.84 -11.35
N LYS A 138 -8.62 -6.86 -12.69
CA LYS A 138 -8.17 -5.69 -13.44
C LYS A 138 -9.29 -4.66 -13.42
N CYS A 139 -9.03 -3.46 -12.91
CA CYS A 139 -9.93 -2.34 -13.15
C CYS A 139 -9.84 -1.96 -14.64
N PRO A 140 -10.93 -1.99 -15.42
CA PRO A 140 -10.95 -1.36 -16.73
C PRO A 140 -10.92 0.15 -16.49
N LEU A 141 -9.73 0.72 -16.51
CA LEU A 141 -9.54 2.16 -16.66
C LEU A 141 -9.86 2.55 -18.10
#